data_AF-A0A9W8K3V6-F1
#
_entry.id   AF-A0A9W8K3V6-F1
#
_cell.length_a   1.000
_cell.length_b   1.000
_cell.length_c   1.000
_cell.angle_alpha   90.00
_cell.angle_beta   90.00
_cell.angle_gamma   90.00
#
_symmetry.space_group_name_H-M   'P 1'
#
loop_
_entity.id
_entity.type
_entity.pdbx_description
1 polymer ?
#
loop_
_entity_poly.entity_id
_entity_poly.type
_entity_poly.pdbx_seq_one_letter_code
_entity_poly.pdbx_strand_id
1 'polypeptide(L)'
;MVMSVLRKFDDPEFLSVCAVIYFVSQGLSFLHENNVAHHNLTDEHIMMDTKSIIPTGWHFVSHFCEPDGMTKISPLERKHLPVRYYFVGFGNCYHIPPNTTPLVRNIGGNVRRRRAGAV
;
A
#
# COMPACT_ATOMS: atom_id res chain seq x y z
N MET A 1 16.42 -1.93 8.61
CA MET A 1 15.66 -0.73 8.21
C MET A 1 14.66 -0.42 9.30
N VAL A 2 14.51 0.85 9.70
CA VAL A 2 13.45 1.29 10.63
C VAL A 2 12.51 2.17 9.81
N MET A 3 11.27 1.74 9.62
CA MET A 3 10.23 2.54 8.98
C MET A 3 9.40 3.24 10.06
N SER A 4 9.00 4.48 9.79
CA SER A 4 7.96 5.15 10.57
C SER A 4 6.65 4.37 10.50
N VAL A 5 5.75 4.60 11.44
CA VAL A 5 4.41 3.99 11.41
C VAL A 5 3.69 4.47 10.15
N LEU A 6 3.44 3.54 9.22
CA LEU A 6 2.75 3.83 7.97
C LEU A 6 1.25 3.61 8.13
N ARG A 7 0.46 4.41 7.40
CA ARG A 7 -1.00 4.27 7.35
C ARG A 7 -1.40 3.61 6.04
N LYS A 8 -2.58 2.98 6.01
CA LYS A 8 -3.18 2.47 4.78
C LYS A 8 -3.30 3.60 3.75
N PHE A 9 -2.98 3.31 2.49
CA PHE A 9 -2.86 4.33 1.45
C PHE A 9 -4.16 5.08 1.13
N ASP A 10 -5.32 4.48 1.37
CA ASP A 10 -6.67 4.99 1.06
C ASP A 10 -7.36 5.65 2.25
N ASP A 11 -6.68 5.84 3.39
CA ASP A 11 -7.23 6.50 4.57
C ASP A 11 -6.34 7.69 4.99
N PRO A 12 -6.76 8.96 4.75
CA PRO A 12 -8.07 9.38 4.23
C PRO A 12 -8.27 9.11 2.74
N GLU A 13 -9.53 9.04 2.28
CA GLU A 13 -9.86 8.67 0.90
C GLU A 13 -9.25 9.57 -0.18
N PHE A 14 -9.05 9.00 -1.37
CA PHE A 14 -8.60 9.76 -2.54
C PHE A 14 -9.76 10.55 -3.15
N LEU A 15 -9.47 11.79 -3.55
CA LEU A 15 -10.42 12.61 -4.33
C LEU A 15 -10.41 12.28 -5.84
N SER A 16 -9.43 11.50 -6.32
CA SER A 16 -9.26 11.17 -7.73
C SER A 16 -8.70 9.77 -7.93
N VAL A 17 -9.38 8.98 -8.77
CA VAL A 17 -8.91 7.65 -9.20
C VAL A 17 -7.59 7.75 -9.97
N CYS A 18 -7.38 8.83 -10.73
CA CYS A 18 -6.14 9.03 -11.48
C CYS A 18 -4.92 9.03 -10.57
N ALA A 19 -5.00 9.66 -9.39
CA ALA A 19 -3.90 9.69 -8.43
C ALA A 19 -3.48 8.27 -8.01
N VAL A 20 -4.45 7.37 -7.84
CA VAL A 20 -4.20 5.97 -7.51
C VAL A 20 -3.51 5.25 -8.66
N ILE A 21 -4.05 5.38 -9.87
CA ILE A 21 -3.49 4.74 -11.07
C ILE A 21 -2.04 5.19 -11.27
N TYR A 22 -1.72 6.47 -11.10
CA TYR A 22 -0.38 7.01 -11.32
C TYR A 22 0.68 6.38 -10.42
N PHE A 23 0.49 6.41 -9.09
CA PHE A 23 1.51 5.86 -8.19
C PHE A 23 1.60 4.34 -8.30
N VAL A 24 0.47 3.64 -8.51
CA VAL A 24 0.48 2.17 -8.67
C VAL A 24 1.24 1.78 -9.93
N SER A 25 0.97 2.47 -11.04
CA SER A 25 1.65 2.20 -12.32
C SER A 25 3.14 2.50 -12.21
N GLN A 26 3.52 3.62 -11.60
CA GLN A 26 4.93 3.97 -11.39
C GLN A 26 5.66 2.92 -10.54
N GLY A 27 5.07 2.50 -9.42
CA GLY A 27 5.66 1.49 -8.54
C GLY A 27 5.78 0.13 -9.22
N LEU A 28 4.76 -0.30 -9.96
CA LEU A 28 4.79 -1.56 -10.70
C LEU A 28 5.82 -1.54 -11.83
N SER A 29 5.91 -0.45 -12.60
CA SER A 29 6.94 -0.29 -13.62
C SER A 29 8.33 -0.42 -13.03
N PHE A 30 8.60 0.24 -11.89
CA PHE A 30 9.88 0.11 -11.20
C PHE A 30 10.19 -1.34 -10.78
N LEU A 31 9.22 -2.06 -10.22
CA LEU A 31 9.42 -3.46 -9.85
C LEU A 31 9.74 -4.33 -11.07
N HIS A 32 8.99 -4.15 -12.16
CA HIS A 32 9.16 -4.93 -13.38
C HIS A 32 10.49 -4.61 -14.10
N GLU A 33 10.93 -3.35 -14.10
CA GLU A 33 12.26 -2.95 -14.61
C GLU A 33 13.39 -3.64 -13.84
N ASN A 34 13.18 -3.94 -12.55
CA ASN A 34 14.12 -4.66 -11.70
C ASN A 34 13.85 -6.17 -11.67
N ASN A 35 13.07 -6.72 -12.61
CA ASN A 35 12.73 -8.14 -12.68
C ASN A 35 12.06 -8.68 -11.41
N VAL A 36 11.28 -7.87 -10.70
CA VAL A 36 10.55 -8.28 -9.49
C VAL A 36 9.05 -8.34 -9.78
N ALA A 37 8.44 -9.49 -9.54
CA ALA A 37 6.98 -9.62 -9.49
C ALA A 37 6.52 -9.62 -8.03
N HIS A 38 5.64 -8.69 -7.65
CA HIS A 38 5.17 -8.58 -6.26
C HIS A 38 4.29 -9.77 -5.83
N HIS A 39 3.53 -10.34 -6.78
CA HIS A 39 2.67 -11.52 -6.61
C HIS A 39 1.45 -11.37 -5.68
N ASN A 40 1.46 -10.43 -4.73
CA ASN A 40 0.35 -10.22 -3.81
C ASN A 40 0.15 -8.74 -3.45
N LEU A 41 0.13 -7.84 -4.44
CA LEU A 41 -0.07 -6.42 -4.20
C LEU A 41 -1.55 -6.11 -3.94
N THR A 42 -2.00 -6.37 -2.72
CA THR A 42 -3.34 -6.01 -2.22
C THR A 42 -3.32 -4.62 -1.57
N ASP A 43 -4.50 -4.09 -1.22
CA ASP A 43 -4.65 -2.81 -0.51
C ASP A 43 -3.90 -2.77 0.83
N GLU A 44 -3.84 -3.89 1.55
CA GLU A 44 -3.04 -4.07 2.78
C GLU A 44 -1.52 -3.93 2.56
N HIS A 45 -1.06 -4.08 1.32
CA HIS A 45 0.35 -3.99 0.94
C HIS A 45 0.73 -2.62 0.35
N ILE A 46 -0.22 -1.70 0.27
CA ILE A 46 0.02 -0.33 -0.17
C ILE A 46 -0.17 0.59 1.04
N MET A 47 0.93 1.18 1.46
CA MET A 47 1.01 2.02 2.65
C MET A 47 1.46 3.43 2.27
N MET A 48 1.29 4.40 3.17
CA MET A 48 1.79 5.76 2.95
C MET A 48 2.38 6.37 4.21
N ASP A 49 3.31 7.31 3.98
CA ASP A 49 3.73 8.26 5.01
C ASP A 49 2.73 9.42 5.08
N THR A 50 2.09 9.54 6.24
CA THR A 50 1.04 10.54 6.47
C THR A 50 1.56 11.86 6.98
N LYS A 51 2.87 12.05 7.18
CA LYS A 51 3.40 13.27 7.81
C LYS A 51 2.96 14.57 7.12
N SER A 52 2.75 14.54 5.81
CA SER A 52 2.23 15.70 5.06
C SER A 52 0.71 15.88 5.19
N ILE A 53 -0.06 14.79 5.35
CA ILE A 53 -1.52 14.81 5.47
C ILE A 53 -1.97 15.06 6.92
N ILE A 54 -1.29 14.44 7.89
CA ILE A 54 -1.61 14.48 9.32
C ILE A 54 -0.33 14.92 10.06
N PRO A 55 -0.01 16.22 10.08
CA PRO A 55 1.24 16.72 10.67
C PRO A 55 1.36 16.44 12.18
N THR A 56 0.23 16.36 12.89
CA THR A 56 0.17 16.03 14.32
C THR A 56 0.37 14.54 14.61
N GLY A 57 0.41 13.69 13.59
CA GLY A 57 0.48 12.25 13.72
C GLY A 57 -0.87 11.60 14.00
N TRP A 58 -0.86 10.29 14.24
CA TRP A 58 -2.08 9.50 14.46
C TRP A 58 -1.80 8.31 15.37
N HIS A 59 -2.83 7.82 16.05
CA HIS A 59 -2.72 6.67 16.94
C HIS A 59 -2.88 5.35 16.17
N PHE A 60 -1.96 4.42 16.36
CA PHE A 60 -1.87 3.19 15.56
C PHE A 60 -3.08 2.24 15.71
N VAL A 61 -3.70 2.15 16.90
CA VAL A 61 -4.97 1.42 17.11
C VAL A 61 -6.19 2.27 16.76
N SER A 62 -6.35 3.42 17.43
CA SER A 62 -7.42 4.39 17.15
C SER A 62 -7.03 5.32 15.99
N HIS A 63 -7.04 4.80 14.76
CA HIS A 63 -6.54 5.52 13.57
C HIS A 63 -7.24 6.85 13.26
N PHE A 64 -8.40 7.11 13.86
CA PHE A 64 -9.14 8.37 13.77
C PHE A 64 -8.75 9.40 14.86
N CYS A 65 -7.83 9.07 15.75
CA CYS A 65 -7.31 9.94 16.79
C CYS A 65 -5.83 10.33 16.55
N GLU A 66 -5.45 11.49 17.09
CA GLU A 66 -4.06 11.92 17.27
C GLU A 66 -3.32 10.93 18.19
N PRO A 67 -1.98 11.01 18.33
CA PRO A 67 -1.21 10.05 19.11
C PRO A 67 -1.65 9.87 20.58
N ASP A 68 -2.42 10.81 21.13
CA ASP A 68 -3.03 10.73 22.47
C ASP A 68 -4.17 9.70 22.57
N GLY A 69 -4.68 9.21 21.43
CA GLY A 69 -5.82 8.29 21.35
C GLY A 69 -7.19 8.93 21.66
N MET A 70 -7.24 10.24 21.92
CA MET A 70 -8.40 10.96 22.42
C MET A 70 -8.88 12.03 21.44
N THR A 71 -7.96 12.81 20.89
CA THR A 71 -8.27 13.95 20.02
C THR A 71 -8.51 13.46 18.60
N LYS A 72 -9.65 13.79 17.98
CA LYS A 72 -9.94 13.37 16.60
C LYS A 72 -8.98 14.06 15.62
N ILE A 73 -8.38 13.29 14.70
CA ILE A 73 -7.54 13.87 13.64
C ILE A 73 -8.34 14.75 12.67
N SER A 74 -7.71 15.77 12.13
CA SER A 74 -8.22 16.58 11.02
C SER A 74 -7.23 16.52 9.85
N PRO A 75 -7.37 15.54 8.94
CA PRO A 75 -6.44 15.37 7.83
C PRO A 75 -6.52 16.53 6.83
N LEU A 76 -5.38 16.97 6.33
CA LEU A 76 -5.29 17.93 5.24
C LEU A 76 -5.67 17.26 3.90
N GLU A 77 -6.17 18.06 2.96
CA GLU A 77 -6.49 17.55 1.63
C GLU A 77 -5.24 17.10 0.87
N ARG A 78 -5.21 15.82 0.52
CA ARG A 78 -4.11 15.14 -0.16
C ARG A 78 -3.71 15.75 -1.51
N LYS A 79 -4.64 16.37 -2.23
CA LYS A 79 -4.53 16.69 -3.67
C LYS A 79 -3.25 17.46 -4.04
N HIS A 80 -2.77 18.34 -3.16
CA HIS A 80 -1.61 19.19 -3.41
C HIS A 80 -0.42 18.89 -2.49
N LEU A 81 -0.47 17.77 -1.76
CA LEU A 81 0.55 17.39 -0.80
C LEU A 81 1.50 16.34 -1.38
N PRO A 82 2.81 16.42 -1.10
CA PRO A 82 3.77 15.40 -1.50
C PRO A 82 3.64 14.17 -0.59
N VAL A 83 2.77 13.24 -0.96
CA VAL A 83 2.54 11.99 -0.23
C VAL A 83 3.43 10.89 -0.81
N ARG A 84 4.14 10.16 0.05
CA ARG A 84 4.95 9.00 -0.35
C ARG A 84 4.17 7.73 -0.10
N TYR A 85 4.05 6.91 -1.14
CA TYR A 85 3.45 5.59 -1.07
C TYR A 85 4.54 4.52 -1.07
N TYR A 86 4.28 3.43 -0.36
CA TYR A 86 5.19 2.32 -0.22
C TYR A 86 4.44 1.04 -0.54
N PHE A 87 5.00 0.23 -1.43
CA PHE A 87 4.67 -1.17 -1.48
C PHE A 87 5.40 -1.87 -0.34
N VAL A 88 4.72 -2.77 0.35
CA VAL A 88 5.27 -3.57 1.46
C VAL A 88 4.87 -5.03 1.30
N GLY A 89 5.40 -5.92 2.15
CA GLY A 89 5.05 -7.35 2.11
C GLY A 89 5.72 -8.11 0.97
N PHE A 90 7.00 -7.82 0.72
CA PHE A 90 7.80 -8.47 -0.30
C PHE A 90 8.12 -9.96 -0.04
N GLY A 91 7.59 -10.55 1.04
CA GLY A 91 7.86 -11.95 1.42
C GLY A 91 7.40 -12.98 0.38
N ASN A 92 6.43 -12.61 -0.47
CA ASN A 92 5.94 -13.45 -1.57
C ASN A 92 6.43 -12.99 -2.95
N CYS A 93 7.38 -12.05 -3.01
CA CYS A 93 7.88 -11.57 -4.28
C CYS A 93 8.72 -12.64 -4.97
N TYR A 94 8.70 -12.60 -6.30
CA TYR A 94 9.49 -13.46 -7.15
C TYR A 94 10.45 -12.62 -7.97
N HIS A 95 11.75 -12.91 -7.86
CA HIS A 95 12.76 -12.33 -8.73
C HIS A 95 12.85 -13.17 -10.01
N ILE A 96 12.44 -12.56 -11.12
CA ILE A 96 12.44 -13.16 -12.45
C ILE A 96 13.91 -13.27 -12.91
N PRO A 97 14.40 -14.47 -13.28
CA PRO A 97 15.77 -14.61 -13.76
C PRO A 97 15.99 -13.80 -15.04
N PRO A 98 17.17 -13.19 -15.21
CA PRO A 98 17.51 -12.48 -16.45
C PRO A 98 17.41 -13.44 -17.64
N ASN A 99 16.94 -12.92 -18.79
CA ASN A 99 16.72 -13.67 -20.03
C ASN A 99 15.56 -14.70 -20.00
N THR A 100 14.68 -14.65 -19.01
CA THR A 100 13.40 -15.37 -19.05
C THR A 100 12.28 -14.46 -19.52
N THR A 101 11.24 -15.03 -20.14
CA THR A 101 10.04 -14.24 -20.43
C THR A 101 9.42 -13.82 -19.09
N PRO A 102 9.05 -12.54 -18.89
CA PRO A 102 8.52 -12.04 -17.62
C PRO A 102 7.05 -12.44 -17.45
N LEU A 103 6.78 -13.73 -17.58
CA LEU A 103 5.46 -14.33 -17.40
C LEU A 103 5.53 -15.24 -16.18
N VAL A 104 5.02 -14.75 -15.05
CA VAL A 104 4.78 -15.60 -13.90
C VAL A 104 3.54 -16.44 -14.19
N ARG A 105 3.73 -17.74 -14.44
CA ARG A 105 2.65 -18.71 -14.65
C ARG A 105 2.54 -19.62 -13.42
N ASN A 106 1.32 -20.05 -13.07
CA ASN A 106 1.07 -21.13 -12.08
C ASN A 106 1.59 -20.90 -10.65
N ILE A 107 1.53 -19.69 -10.12
CA ILE A 107 1.72 -19.46 -8.68
C ILE A 107 0.39 -18.90 -8.17
N GLY A 108 -0.32 -19.68 -7.36
CA GLY A 108 -1.65 -19.34 -6.88
C GLY A 108 -1.59 -18.04 -6.09
N GLY A 109 -2.24 -16.99 -6.60
CA GLY A 109 -2.53 -15.80 -5.82
C GLY A 109 -3.29 -16.21 -4.55
N ASN A 110 -3.09 -15.49 -3.46
CA ASN A 110 -3.71 -15.80 -2.17
C ASN A 110 -5.20 -15.43 -2.23
N VAL A 111 -5.99 -16.24 -2.96
CA VAL A 111 -7.44 -16.15 -2.96
C VAL A 111 -7.86 -16.53 -1.56
N ARG A 112 -8.24 -15.53 -0.73
CA ARG A 112 -8.87 -15.77 0.56
C ARG A 112 -10.02 -16.75 0.30
N ARG A 113 -9.83 -18.02 0.66
CA ARG A 113 -10.88 -19.03 0.62
C ARG A 113 -11.96 -18.53 1.58
N ARG A 114 -12.98 -17.84 1.05
CA ARG A 114 -14.24 -17.70 1.77
C ARG A 114 -14.68 -19.13 2.05
N ARG A 115 -14.63 -19.55 3.33
CA ARG A 115 -15.33 -20.75 3.77
C ARG A 115 -16.78 -20.50 3.39
N ALA A 116 -17.24 -21.14 2.32
CA ALA A 116 -18.65 -21.39 2.13
C ALA A 116 -19.07 -22.19 3.37
N GLY A 117 -19.90 -21.57 4.21
CA GLY A 117 -20.55 -22.27 5.31
C GLY A 117 -21.27 -23.47 4.73
N ALA A 118 -20.95 -24.65 5.24
CA ALA A 118 -21.70 -25.85 5.00
C ALA A 118 -23.07 -25.70 5.66
N VAL A 119 -24.10 -25.92 4.83
CA VAL A 119 -25.48 -26.40 5.08
C VAL A 119 -26.18 -25.88 6.33
#